data_AF-A0AAP7WEF2-F1
#
_entry.id   AF-A0AAP7WEF2-F1
#
_cell.length_a   1.000
_cell.length_b   1.000
_cell.length_c   1.000
_cell.angle_alpha   90.00
_cell.angle_beta   90.00
_cell.angle_gamma   90.00
#
_symmetry.space_group_name_H-M   'P 1'
#
loop_
_entity.id
_entity.type
_entity.pdbx_description
1 polymer ?
#
loop_
_entity_poly.entity_id
_entity_poly.type
_entity_poly.pdbx_seq_one_letter_code
_entity_poly.pdbx_strand_id
1 'polypeptide(L)' 'MIRTLKGVYNEWKEVKVEMKNLAYDIVRNGKHIQLNTNAITFVVQKL' A
#
# COMPACT_ATOMS: atom_id res chain seq x y z
N MET A 1 -2.95 -6.40 -0.81
CA MET A 1 -1.61 -5.88 -1.10
C MET A 1 -0.51 -6.44 -0.21
N ILE A 2 -0.57 -6.35 1.13
CA ILE A 2 0.54 -6.86 1.98
C ILE A 2 0.87 -8.33 1.73
N ARG A 3 -0.14 -9.21 1.66
CA ARG A 3 0.07 -10.64 1.34
C ARG A 3 0.79 -10.83 0.00
N THR A 4 0.45 -10.03 -1.01
CA THR A 4 1.09 -10.03 -2.32
C THR A 4 2.56 -9.62 -2.21
N LEU A 5 2.87 -8.55 -1.47
CA LEU A 5 4.24 -8.08 -1.26
C LEU A 5 5.10 -9.14 -0.55
N LYS A 6 4.54 -9.81 0.47
CA LYS A 6 5.22 -10.94 1.14
C LYS A 6 5.45 -12.13 0.22
N GLY A 7 4.57 -12.37 -0.74
CA GLY A 7 4.77 -13.39 -1.77
C GLY A 7 5.87 -13.02 -2.77
N VAL A 8 5.92 -11.75 -3.20
CA VAL A 8 6.94 -11.26 -4.15
C VAL A 8 8.34 -11.26 -3.55
N TYR A 9 8.46 -10.91 -2.27
CA TYR A 9 9.73 -10.82 -1.54
C TYR A 9 9.89 -11.96 -0.53
N ASN A 10 9.40 -13.16 -0.85
CA ASN A 10 9.34 -14.31 0.06
C ASN A 10 10.71 -14.77 0.60
N GLU A 11 11.79 -14.57 -0.14
CA GLU A 11 13.17 -14.92 0.26
C GLU A 11 13.92 -13.77 0.94
N TRP A 12 13.33 -12.58 1.02
CA TRP A 12 13.99 -11.39 1.54
C TRP A 12 13.54 -11.14 2.97
N LYS A 13 14.43 -10.57 3.79
CA LYS A 13 14.11 -10.24 5.17
C LYS A 13 13.22 -9.00 5.21
N GLU A 14 12.03 -9.11 5.80
CA GLU A 14 11.18 -7.96 6.12
C GLU A 14 11.88 -7.08 7.17
N VAL A 15 12.13 -5.81 6.83
CA VAL A 15 12.80 -4.84 7.70
C VAL A 15 11.78 -3.91 8.35
N LYS A 16 10.85 -3.38 7.55
CA LYS A 16 9.86 -2.41 8.03
C LYS A 16 8.64 -2.40 7.12
N VAL A 17 7.46 -2.28 7.72
CA VAL A 17 6.21 -2.01 7.00
C VAL A 17 5.53 -0.82 7.63
N GLU A 18 5.25 0.21 6.84
CA GLU A 18 4.47 1.37 7.26
C GLU A 18 3.23 1.52 6.41
N MET A 19 2.13 1.93 7.04
CA MET A 19 0.88 2.23 6.36
C MET A 19 0.47 3.66 6.70
N LYS A 20 0.15 4.44 5.68
CA LYS A 20 -0.37 5.79 5.81
C LYS A 20 -1.74 5.86 5.14
N ASN A 21 -2.74 6.28 5.90
CA ASN A 21 -4.06 6.54 5.36
C ASN A 21 -4.01 7.77 4.45
N LEU A 22 -4.67 7.67 3.30
CA LEU A 22 -4.78 8.72 2.30
C LEU A 22 -6.25 8.89 1.94
N ALA A 23 -6.67 10.13 1.73
CA ALA A 23 -7.99 10.50 1.29
C ALA A 23 -7.87 11.42 0.08
N TYR A 24 -8.63 11.12 -0.96
CA TYR A 24 -8.65 11.88 -2.20
C TYR A 24 -10.08 12.20 -2.58
N ASP A 25 -10.37 13.47 -2.82
CA ASP A 25 -11.63 13.86 -3.45
C ASP A 25 -11.51 13.62 -4.96
N ILE A 26 -12.35 12.71 -5.47
CA ILE A 26 -12.35 12.35 -6.88
C ILE A 26 -13.76 12.52 -7.47
N VAL A 27 -13.83 12.66 -8.79
CA VAL A 27 -15.10 12.61 -9.52
C VAL A 27 -15.24 11.22 -10.13
N ARG A 28 -16.30 10.50 -9.75
CA ARG A 28 -16.65 9.19 -10.32
C ARG A 28 -18.06 9.25 -10.87
N ASN A 29 -18.21 9.00 -12.17
CA ASN A 29 -19.50 9.06 -12.87
C ASN A 29 -20.24 10.41 -12.62
N GLY A 30 -19.51 11.52 -12.65
CA GLY A 30 -20.05 12.86 -12.40
C GLY A 30 -20.37 13.19 -10.95
N LYS A 31 -20.14 12.28 -9.99
CA LYS A 31 -20.34 12.51 -8.56
C LYS A 31 -19.00 12.70 -7.84
N HIS A 32 -18.93 13.70 -6.96
CA HIS A 32 -17.81 13.87 -6.05
C HIS A 32 -17.89 12.83 -4.93
N ILE A 33 -16.81 12.07 -4.73
CA ILE A 33 -16.67 11.07 -3.67
C ILE A 33 -15.28 11.17 -3.04
N GLN A 34 -15.19 10.85 -1.75
CA GLN A 34 -13.90 10.70 -1.08
C GLN A 34 -13.42 9.25 -1.21
N LEU A 35 -12.34 9.05 -1.96
CA LEU A 35 -11.64 7.78 -2.05
C LEU A 35 -10.64 7.65 -0.90
N ASN A 36 -10.92 6.74 0.03
CA ASN A 36 -9.99 6.39 1.10
C ASN A 36 -9.13 5.20 0.67
N THR A 37 -7.82 5.34 0.76
CA THR A 37 -6.84 4.30 0.43
C THR A 37 -5.66 4.34 1.39
N ASN A 38 -4.79 3.34 1.34
CA ASN A 38 -3.57 3.28 2.15
C ASN A 38 -2.35 3.25 1.25
N ALA A 39 -1.39 4.16 1.49
CA ALA A 39 -0.04 3.99 0.99
C ALA A 39 0.70 3.00 1.91
N ILE A 40 1.41 2.06 1.30
CA ILE A 40 2.19 1.04 2.01
C ILE A 40 3.65 1.21 1.62
N THR A 41 4.50 1.49 2.60
CA THR A 41 5.97 1.42 2.44
C THR A 41 6.41 0.06 2.95
N PHE A 42 6.96 -0.79 2.08
CA PHE A 42 7.40 -2.14 2.41
C PHE A 42 8.91 -2.25 2.17
N VAL A 43 9.69 -2.21 3.25
CA VAL A 43 11.15 -2.24 3.22
C VAL A 43 11.64 -3.65 3.49
N VAL A 44 12.42 -4.18 2.55
CA VAL A 44 13.01 -5.52 2.61
C VAL A 44 14.50 -5.45 2.33
N GLN A 45 15.24 -6.41 2.86
CA GLN A 45 16.68 -6.57 2.64
C GLN A 45 16.94 -7.94 2.02
N LYS A 46 17.63 -7.97 0.89
CA LYS A 46 18.15 -9.20 0.30
C LYS A 46 19.32 -9.70 1.15
N LEU A 47 19.29 -10.99 1.49
CA LEU A 47 20.39 -11.68 2.17
C LEU A 47 21.55 -11.95 1.20
#